data_AF-A0AAV8QU67-F1
#
_entry.id   AF-A0AAV8QU67-F1
#
_cell.length_a   1.000
_cell.length_b   1.000
_cell.length_c   1.000
_cell.angle_alpha   90.00
_cell.angle_beta   90.00
_cell.angle_gamma   90.00
#
_symmetry.space_group_name_H-M   'P 1'
#
loop_
_entity.id
_entity.type
_entity.pdbx_description
1 polymer ?
#
loop_
_entity_poly.entity_id
_entity_poly.type
_entity_poly.pdbx_seq_one_letter_code
_entity_poly.pdbx_strand_id
1 'polypeptide(L)'
;MGDEKSPVPMASWERDRELLIPVAKHSAEDPDSKASSSVPAHLHSSGREAFYKVIHSWASKKFMTGCVILFPIAFTFYITWWFIHFVDGFFSPIYAQLGINIFGLGFVTSITFIFIVGVFMSSWLGTSVLSLGEWFIKRMPFIRHIYNASKQISSAVSPDQNKQAFKEVAIIRHPRVGEYAFGFITSNVILQRYNGEEELCCVYVPTNHIYIGDVFLVNSNDVIRPNLSVREGIEIVVSGGMSIPQILTTLHQH
;
A
#
# COMPACT_ATOMS: atom_id res chain seq x y z
N MET A 1 1.90 43.31 -48.55
CA MET A 1 3.37 43.33 -48.48
C MET A 1 3.78 42.29 -47.46
N GLY A 2 3.99 41.04 -47.89
CA GLY A 2 5.32 40.42 -48.02
C GLY A 2 5.57 39.54 -46.77
N ASP A 3 5.27 38.23 -46.84
CA ASP A 3 6.22 37.13 -47.14
C ASP A 3 7.39 37.11 -46.13
N GLU A 4 7.64 36.06 -45.35
CA GLU A 4 8.30 34.84 -45.84
C GLU A 4 8.20 33.66 -44.84
N LYS A 5 8.38 32.45 -45.38
CA LYS A 5 8.06 31.13 -44.84
C LYS A 5 9.35 30.30 -44.70
N SER A 6 9.46 29.49 -43.64
CA SER A 6 10.28 28.24 -43.49
C SER A 6 11.81 28.35 -43.27
N PRO A 7 12.53 27.26 -42.84
CA PRO A 7 12.11 26.01 -42.17
C PRO A 7 12.98 25.60 -40.93
N VAL A 8 12.50 24.58 -40.23
CA VAL A 8 13.15 23.77 -39.18
C VAL A 8 14.29 22.89 -39.73
N PRO A 9 15.41 22.67 -39.00
CA PRO A 9 16.33 21.57 -39.30
C PRO A 9 16.08 20.36 -38.39
N MET A 10 15.58 19.27 -39.00
CA MET A 10 15.63 17.91 -38.48
C MET A 10 17.06 17.37 -38.66
N ALA A 11 17.79 17.17 -37.57
CA ALA A 11 19.10 16.53 -37.59
C ALA A 11 18.96 15.04 -37.24
N SER A 12 19.44 14.19 -38.15
CA SER A 12 19.37 12.73 -38.13
C SER A 12 20.46 12.12 -37.24
N TRP A 13 20.05 11.30 -36.26
CA TRP A 13 20.93 10.62 -35.29
C TRP A 13 21.39 9.21 -35.75
N GLU A 14 21.40 8.94 -37.05
CA GLU A 14 21.54 7.57 -37.59
C GLU A 14 22.84 7.27 -38.34
N ARG A 15 23.94 8.03 -38.10
CA ARG A 15 25.22 7.80 -38.82
C ARG A 15 26.38 7.17 -38.06
N ASP A 16 26.25 6.84 -36.78
CA ASP A 16 27.42 6.39 -35.98
C ASP A 16 27.36 4.91 -35.54
N ARG A 17 26.75 4.01 -36.32
CA ARG A 17 26.65 2.57 -35.96
C ARG A 17 27.34 1.57 -36.91
N GLU A 18 28.11 2.02 -37.89
CA GLU A 18 28.66 1.16 -38.97
C GLU A 18 30.20 1.02 -38.98
N LEU A 19 30.88 1.13 -37.83
CA LEU A 19 32.35 1.00 -37.78
C LEU A 19 32.85 0.08 -36.67
N LEU A 20 32.54 -1.22 -36.72
CA LEU A 20 33.36 -2.27 -36.08
C LEU A 20 33.19 -3.62 -36.81
N ILE A 21 33.89 -3.80 -37.93
CA ILE A 21 34.18 -5.13 -38.52
C ILE A 21 35.72 -5.25 -38.61
N PRO A 22 36.37 -6.27 -38.03
CA PRO A 22 37.78 -6.53 -38.30
C PRO A 22 37.88 -7.35 -39.60
N VAL A 23 38.46 -6.71 -40.62
CA VAL A 23 38.83 -7.33 -41.89
C VAL A 23 39.98 -8.31 -41.69
N ALA A 24 39.77 -9.55 -42.10
CA ALA A 24 40.80 -10.59 -42.21
C ALA A 24 41.89 -10.16 -43.20
N LYS A 25 43.16 -10.25 -42.79
CA LYS A 25 44.32 -10.09 -43.67
C LYS A 25 44.80 -11.45 -44.17
N HIS A 26 45.00 -11.55 -45.48
CA HIS A 26 45.61 -12.66 -46.20
C HIS A 26 46.99 -12.22 -46.71
N SER A 27 48.03 -13.04 -46.52
CA SER A 27 49.37 -13.06 -47.18
C SER A 27 50.20 -14.10 -46.42
N ALA A 28 51.02 -14.99 -46.94
CA ALA A 28 51.41 -15.52 -48.26
C ALA A 28 52.25 -16.78 -47.94
N GLU A 29 52.43 -17.69 -48.90
CA GLU A 29 53.07 -19.01 -48.74
C GLU A 29 54.61 -18.96 -48.57
N ASP A 30 55.17 -19.93 -47.83
CA ASP A 30 56.34 -20.74 -48.24
C ASP A 30 56.48 -22.02 -47.36
N PRO A 31 56.98 -23.17 -47.88
CA PRO A 31 56.96 -24.46 -47.19
C PRO A 31 58.30 -24.84 -46.51
N ASP A 32 58.24 -25.92 -45.72
CA ASP A 32 59.34 -26.69 -45.11
C ASP A 32 60.04 -26.14 -43.85
N SER A 33 59.60 -26.61 -42.68
CA SER A 33 60.48 -27.32 -41.72
C SER A 33 59.69 -27.88 -40.53
N LYS A 34 60.14 -29.06 -40.07
CA LYS A 34 59.52 -29.93 -39.07
C LYS A 34 59.55 -29.38 -37.64
N ALA A 35 58.52 -29.81 -36.90
CA ALA A 35 58.51 -30.13 -35.46
C ALA A 35 58.61 -28.97 -34.46
N SER A 36 57.54 -28.74 -33.70
CA SER A 36 57.43 -29.19 -32.31
C SER A 36 56.18 -28.63 -31.62
N SER A 37 55.63 -29.45 -30.75
CA SER A 37 54.40 -29.31 -29.98
C SER A 37 54.46 -28.24 -28.88
N SER A 38 53.41 -27.42 -28.76
CA SER A 38 52.87 -26.99 -27.46
C SER A 38 51.53 -26.27 -27.64
N VAL A 39 50.43 -26.93 -27.31
CA VAL A 39 49.10 -26.29 -27.12
C VAL A 39 49.00 -25.86 -25.66
N PRO A 40 48.69 -24.60 -25.31
CA PRO A 40 48.44 -24.23 -23.93
C PRO A 40 47.01 -24.62 -23.54
N ALA A 41 46.89 -25.52 -22.59
CA ALA A 41 45.64 -25.87 -21.92
C ALA A 41 45.28 -24.78 -20.89
N HIS A 42 44.53 -23.76 -21.28
CA HIS A 42 43.95 -22.81 -20.33
C HIS A 42 42.68 -22.13 -20.88
N LEU A 43 41.63 -22.91 -21.18
CA LEU A 43 40.34 -22.35 -21.59
C LEU A 43 39.15 -23.21 -21.11
N HIS A 44 39.08 -23.52 -19.81
CA HIS A 44 37.92 -24.26 -19.29
C HIS A 44 37.41 -23.83 -17.90
N SER A 45 37.99 -22.83 -17.25
CA SER A 45 37.51 -22.36 -15.94
C SER A 45 36.46 -21.25 -16.00
N SER A 46 36.47 -20.37 -17.01
CA SER A 46 35.61 -19.17 -17.05
C SER A 46 34.12 -19.44 -17.33
N GLY A 47 33.79 -20.49 -18.09
CA GLY A 47 32.40 -20.81 -18.45
C GLY A 47 31.58 -21.31 -17.26
N ARG A 48 32.20 -22.10 -16.36
CA ARG A 48 31.54 -22.65 -15.18
C ARG A 48 31.20 -21.55 -14.18
N GLU A 49 32.13 -20.64 -13.89
CA GLU A 49 31.91 -19.55 -12.94
C GLU A 49 30.82 -18.55 -13.38
N ALA A 50 30.75 -18.24 -14.69
CA ALA A 50 29.69 -17.41 -15.24
C ALA A 50 28.31 -18.10 -15.14
N PHE A 51 28.25 -19.39 -15.44
CA PHE A 51 27.01 -20.18 -15.35
C PHE A 51 26.50 -20.30 -13.90
N TYR A 52 27.39 -20.51 -12.93
CA TYR A 52 27.03 -20.51 -11.51
C TYR A 52 26.49 -19.15 -11.03
N LYS A 53 27.08 -18.04 -11.46
CA LYS A 53 26.60 -16.69 -11.11
C LYS A 53 25.22 -16.41 -11.70
N VAL A 54 24.96 -16.85 -12.94
CA VAL A 54 23.66 -16.69 -13.59
C VAL A 54 22.59 -17.56 -12.93
N ILE A 55 22.88 -18.84 -12.65
CA ILE A 55 21.95 -19.74 -11.94
C ILE A 55 21.68 -19.25 -10.52
N HIS A 56 22.71 -18.82 -9.79
CA HIS A 56 22.56 -18.31 -8.43
C HIS A 56 21.73 -17.02 -8.41
N SER A 57 21.94 -16.10 -9.37
CA SER A 57 21.13 -14.88 -9.52
C SER A 57 19.67 -15.19 -9.89
N TRP A 58 19.44 -16.18 -10.75
CA TRP A 58 18.09 -16.59 -11.13
C TRP A 58 17.34 -17.29 -9.99
N ALA A 59 18.02 -18.23 -9.30
CA ALA A 59 17.46 -18.96 -8.16
C ALA A 59 17.18 -18.03 -6.98
N SER A 60 18.10 -17.12 -6.63
CA SER A 60 17.91 -16.14 -5.56
C SER A 60 16.75 -15.19 -5.85
N LYS A 61 16.58 -14.72 -7.09
CA LYS A 61 15.42 -13.89 -7.47
C LYS A 61 14.09 -14.64 -7.27
N LYS A 62 14.01 -15.90 -7.70
CA LYS A 62 12.79 -16.72 -7.54
C LYS A 62 12.52 -17.08 -6.08
N PHE A 63 13.55 -17.39 -5.31
CA PHE A 63 13.44 -17.61 -3.87
C PHE A 63 12.95 -16.35 -3.13
N MET A 64 13.50 -15.18 -3.46
CA MET A 64 13.11 -13.91 -2.85
C MET A 64 11.65 -13.57 -3.17
N THR A 65 11.20 -13.79 -4.41
CA THR A 65 9.76 -13.67 -4.76
C THR A 65 8.91 -14.65 -3.94
N GLY A 66 9.33 -15.90 -3.80
CA GLY A 66 8.63 -16.90 -2.98
C GLY A 66 8.53 -16.48 -1.51
N CYS A 67 9.62 -15.98 -0.92
CA CYS A 67 9.64 -15.46 0.44
C CYS A 67 8.72 -14.24 0.60
N VAL A 68 8.72 -13.29 -0.33
CA VAL A 68 7.87 -12.09 -0.26
C VAL A 68 6.39 -12.47 -0.33
N ILE A 69 6.02 -13.46 -1.14
CA ILE A 69 4.62 -13.94 -1.23
C ILE A 69 4.22 -14.74 0.02
N LEU A 70 5.14 -15.55 0.56
CA LEU A 70 4.86 -16.39 1.74
C LEU A 70 4.88 -15.60 3.05
N PHE A 71 5.66 -14.52 3.11
CA PHE A 71 5.88 -13.72 4.33
C PHE A 71 4.57 -13.23 4.97
N PRO A 72 3.60 -12.63 4.23
CA PRO A 72 2.31 -12.23 4.79
C PRO A 72 1.51 -13.40 5.37
N ILE A 73 1.52 -14.56 4.70
CA ILE A 73 0.78 -15.74 5.12
C ILE A 73 1.41 -16.35 6.37
N ALA A 74 2.74 -16.51 6.38
CA ALA A 74 3.47 -17.01 7.53
C ALA A 74 3.33 -16.08 8.74
N PHE A 75 3.36 -14.77 8.51
CA PHE A 75 3.20 -13.77 9.57
C PHE A 75 1.79 -13.82 10.17
N THR A 76 0.74 -13.86 9.35
CA THR A 76 -0.64 -13.97 9.83
C THR A 76 -0.88 -15.27 10.61
N PHE A 77 -0.35 -16.39 10.12
CA PHE A 77 -0.41 -17.67 10.82
C PHE A 77 0.34 -17.61 12.17
N TYR A 78 1.56 -17.06 12.19
CA TYR A 78 2.35 -16.90 13.41
C TYR A 78 1.63 -16.06 14.46
N ILE A 79 1.09 -14.90 14.08
CA ILE A 79 0.36 -14.01 14.99
C ILE A 79 -0.91 -14.69 15.53
N THR A 80 -1.65 -15.39 14.67
CA THR A 80 -2.87 -16.11 15.07
C THR A 80 -2.53 -17.24 16.06
N TRP A 81 -1.50 -18.03 15.74
CA TRP A 81 -1.03 -19.12 16.60
C TRP A 81 -0.55 -18.60 17.96
N TRP A 82 0.26 -17.53 17.95
CA TRP A 82 0.75 -16.86 19.16
C TRP A 82 -0.41 -16.36 20.03
N PHE A 83 -1.42 -15.73 19.43
CA PHE A 83 -2.57 -15.20 20.15
C PHE A 83 -3.41 -16.31 20.81
N ILE A 84 -3.70 -17.40 20.09
CA ILE A 84 -4.42 -18.56 20.64
C ILE A 84 -3.66 -19.13 21.84
N HIS A 85 -2.35 -19.31 21.72
CA HIS A 85 -1.52 -19.79 22.83
C HIS A 85 -1.47 -18.83 24.02
N PHE A 86 -1.48 -17.52 23.78
CA PHE A 86 -1.53 -16.53 24.83
C PHE A 86 -2.84 -16.63 25.63
N VAL A 87 -3.97 -16.72 24.94
CA VAL A 87 -5.29 -16.91 25.57
C VAL A 87 -5.34 -18.24 26.30
N ASP A 88 -4.88 -19.32 25.67
CA ASP A 88 -4.81 -20.65 26.30
C ASP A 88 -3.97 -20.64 27.56
N GLY A 89 -2.82 -19.95 27.56
CA GLY A 89 -1.99 -19.79 28.75
C GLY A 89 -2.70 -19.04 29.87
N PHE A 90 -3.44 -17.97 29.53
CA PHE A 90 -4.18 -17.18 30.50
C PHE A 90 -5.34 -17.96 31.14
N PHE A 91 -6.05 -18.79 30.36
CA PHE A 91 -7.19 -19.59 30.82
C PHE A 91 -6.83 -21.04 31.20
N SER A 92 -5.59 -21.48 31.00
CA SER A 92 -5.05 -22.79 31.41
C SER A 92 -5.44 -23.21 32.85
N PRO A 93 -5.32 -22.35 33.89
CA PRO A 93 -5.73 -22.73 35.24
C PRO A 93 -7.22 -23.01 35.36
N ILE A 94 -8.05 -22.32 34.58
CA ILE A 94 -9.51 -22.51 34.53
C ILE A 94 -9.83 -23.83 33.82
N TYR A 95 -9.18 -24.13 32.69
CA TYR A 95 -9.38 -25.40 31.98
C TYR A 95 -8.98 -26.61 32.81
N ALA A 96 -7.88 -26.52 33.55
CA ALA A 96 -7.42 -27.55 34.46
C ALA A 96 -8.44 -27.83 35.58
N GLN A 97 -9.08 -26.78 36.09
CA GLN A 97 -10.10 -26.90 37.14
C GLN A 97 -11.44 -27.46 36.63
N LEU A 98 -11.78 -27.22 35.36
CA LEU A 98 -12.96 -27.80 34.71
C LEU A 98 -12.71 -29.19 34.09
N GLY A 99 -11.46 -29.66 34.02
CA GLY A 99 -11.10 -30.97 33.47
C GLY A 99 -11.27 -31.09 31.94
N ILE A 100 -11.28 -29.97 31.22
CA ILE A 100 -11.54 -29.93 29.77
C ILE A 100 -10.21 -29.87 29.02
N ASN A 101 -9.87 -30.95 28.31
CA ASN A 101 -8.74 -31.01 27.38
C ASN A 101 -9.25 -31.43 26.00
N ILE A 102 -9.79 -30.48 25.25
CA ILE A 102 -10.31 -30.71 23.89
C ILE A 102 -9.42 -29.95 22.92
N PHE A 103 -8.96 -30.64 21.87
CA PHE A 103 -8.22 -30.02 20.78
C PHE A 103 -9.09 -28.94 20.10
N GLY A 104 -8.60 -27.70 20.03
CA GLY A 104 -9.34 -26.57 19.45
C GLY A 104 -10.12 -25.71 20.47
N LEU A 105 -10.11 -26.05 21.77
CA LEU A 105 -10.75 -25.24 22.80
C LEU A 105 -10.21 -23.81 22.83
N GLY A 106 -8.89 -23.64 22.63
CA GLY A 106 -8.23 -22.34 22.60
C GLY A 106 -8.73 -21.38 21.53
N PHE A 107 -9.16 -21.91 20.38
CA PHE A 107 -9.75 -21.09 19.34
C PHE A 107 -11.13 -20.56 19.76
N VAL A 108 -11.97 -21.44 20.31
CA VAL A 108 -13.32 -21.09 20.77
C VAL A 108 -13.26 -20.10 21.93
N THR A 109 -12.34 -20.31 22.87
CA THR A 109 -12.17 -19.44 24.03
C THR A 109 -11.55 -18.11 23.66
N SER A 110 -10.65 -18.07 22.67
CA SER A 110 -10.16 -16.82 22.06
C SER A 110 -11.28 -15.98 21.45
N ILE A 111 -12.16 -16.59 20.65
CA ILE A 111 -13.32 -15.89 20.06
C ILE A 111 -14.24 -15.37 21.17
N THR A 112 -14.58 -16.23 22.13
CA THR A 112 -15.44 -15.87 23.27
C THR A 112 -14.82 -14.74 24.10
N PHE A 113 -13.51 -14.79 24.34
CA PHE A 113 -12.77 -13.77 25.06
C PHE A 113 -12.81 -12.43 24.33
N ILE A 114 -12.52 -12.41 23.02
CA ILE A 114 -12.62 -11.18 22.20
C ILE A 114 -14.03 -10.60 22.27
N PHE A 115 -15.06 -11.43 22.18
CA PHE A 115 -16.45 -10.99 22.27
C PHE A 115 -16.76 -10.36 23.63
N ILE A 116 -16.39 -11.02 24.74
CA ILE A 116 -16.61 -10.50 26.10
C ILE A 116 -15.87 -9.19 26.31
N VAL A 117 -14.61 -9.10 25.86
CA VAL A 117 -13.82 -7.86 25.92
C VAL A 117 -14.51 -6.77 25.11
N GLY A 118 -15.02 -7.07 23.91
CA GLY A 118 -15.78 -6.12 23.09
C GLY A 118 -17.02 -5.58 23.80
N VAL A 119 -17.83 -6.45 24.41
CA VAL A 119 -19.02 -6.06 25.19
C VAL A 119 -18.63 -5.22 26.41
N PHE A 120 -17.57 -5.61 27.10
CA PHE A 120 -17.04 -4.87 28.25
C PHE A 120 -16.56 -3.46 27.85
N MET A 121 -15.83 -3.36 26.74
CA MET A 121 -15.31 -2.08 26.23
C MET A 121 -16.42 -1.14 25.75
N SER A 122 -17.53 -1.68 25.22
CA SER A 122 -18.73 -0.90 24.85
C SER A 122 -19.54 -0.40 26.05
N SER A 123 -19.25 -0.90 27.26
CA SER A 123 -19.94 -0.49 28.48
C SER A 123 -19.32 0.78 29.09
N TRP A 124 -20.08 1.46 29.96
CA TRP A 124 -19.61 2.68 30.65
C TRP A 124 -18.35 2.46 31.50
N LEU A 125 -18.22 1.26 32.11
CA LEU A 125 -17.00 0.88 32.82
C LEU A 125 -15.79 0.72 31.88
N GLY A 126 -15.96 0.05 30.74
CA GLY A 126 -14.88 -0.15 29.78
C GLY A 126 -14.37 1.15 29.20
N THR A 127 -15.28 2.04 28.78
CA THR A 127 -14.93 3.40 28.32
C THR A 127 -14.21 4.21 29.40
N SER A 128 -14.61 4.10 30.67
CA SER A 128 -13.93 4.77 31.78
C SER A 128 -12.52 4.24 32.01
N VAL A 129 -12.32 2.92 32.02
CA VAL A 129 -11.00 2.29 32.18
C VAL A 129 -10.07 2.64 31.03
N LEU A 130 -10.57 2.60 29.79
CA LEU A 130 -9.82 3.03 28.61
C LEU A 130 -9.40 4.50 28.72
N SER A 131 -10.30 5.38 29.14
CA SER A 131 -9.99 6.80 29.29
C SER A 131 -8.88 7.07 30.30
N LEU A 132 -8.84 6.28 31.39
CA LEU A 132 -7.80 6.36 32.40
C LEU A 132 -6.46 5.85 31.86
N GLY A 133 -6.45 4.73 31.13
CA GLY A 133 -5.25 4.21 30.47
C GLY A 133 -4.69 5.18 29.43
N GLU A 134 -5.57 5.81 28.64
CA GLU A 134 -5.19 6.87 27.70
C GLU A 134 -4.54 8.07 28.40
N TRP A 135 -5.06 8.45 29.57
CA TRP A 135 -4.47 9.53 30.36
C TRP A 135 -3.03 9.21 30.80
N PHE A 136 -2.78 7.97 31.25
CA PHE A 136 -1.42 7.50 31.57
C PHE A 136 -0.49 7.53 30.37
N ILE A 137 -0.93 7.00 29.22
CA ILE A 137 -0.13 6.95 28.00
C ILE A 137 0.21 8.36 27.49
N LYS A 138 -0.75 9.30 27.56
CA LYS A 138 -0.55 10.70 27.16
C LYS A 138 0.45 11.46 28.04
N ARG A 139 0.81 10.92 29.22
CA ARG A 139 1.83 11.49 30.10
C ARG A 139 3.26 11.10 29.68
N MET A 140 3.42 10.06 28.87
CA MET A 140 4.74 9.62 28.40
C MET A 140 5.11 10.29 27.06
N PRO A 141 6.20 11.07 26.99
CA PRO A 141 6.50 11.95 25.86
C PRO A 141 6.75 11.21 24.54
N PHE A 142 7.24 9.97 24.55
CA PHE A 142 7.47 9.20 23.32
C PHE A 142 6.27 8.32 22.93
N ILE A 143 5.69 7.59 23.89
CA ILE A 143 4.63 6.61 23.63
C ILE A 143 3.33 7.28 23.18
N ARG A 144 3.07 8.52 23.64
CA ARG A 144 1.91 9.31 23.21
C ARG A 144 1.82 9.47 21.69
N HIS A 145 2.94 9.70 21.01
CA HIS A 145 2.94 9.90 19.56
C HIS A 145 2.51 8.63 18.80
N ILE A 146 3.06 7.48 19.19
CA ILE A 146 2.70 6.18 18.60
C ILE A 146 1.24 5.84 18.89
N TYR A 147 0.81 6.00 20.14
CA TYR A 147 -0.58 5.70 20.54
C TYR A 147 -1.59 6.57 19.78
N ASN A 148 -1.31 7.87 19.66
CA ASN A 148 -2.19 8.78 18.94
C ASN A 148 -2.30 8.40 17.45
N ALA A 149 -1.20 8.05 16.80
CA ALA A 149 -1.21 7.60 15.41
C ALA A 149 -2.05 6.32 15.23
N SER A 150 -1.85 5.31 16.09
CA SER A 150 -2.64 4.07 16.05
C SER A 150 -4.12 4.31 16.33
N LYS A 151 -4.45 5.16 17.32
CA LYS A 151 -5.82 5.52 17.66
C LYS A 151 -6.52 6.22 16.49
N GLN A 152 -5.80 7.09 15.79
CA GLN A 152 -6.31 7.79 14.61
C GLN A 152 -6.75 6.78 13.53
N ILE A 153 -5.90 5.79 13.24
CA ILE A 153 -6.18 4.73 12.26
C ILE A 153 -7.39 3.90 12.69
N SER A 154 -7.42 3.48 13.95
CA SER A 154 -8.55 2.73 14.50
C SER A 154 -9.87 3.51 14.45
N SER A 155 -9.84 4.82 14.71
CA SER A 155 -11.04 5.67 14.67
C SER A 155 -11.60 5.87 13.26
N ALA A 156 -10.74 5.85 12.23
CA ALA A 156 -11.17 5.96 10.84
C ALA A 156 -11.87 4.69 10.31
N VAL A 157 -11.60 3.53 10.93
CA VAL A 157 -12.15 2.22 10.52
C VAL A 157 -13.40 1.83 11.34
N SER A 158 -13.80 2.66 12.33
CA SER A 158 -14.93 2.34 13.20
C SER A 158 -16.26 2.27 12.41
N PRO A 159 -17.05 1.19 12.53
CA PRO A 159 -18.31 1.01 11.80
C PRO A 159 -19.45 1.98 12.19
N ASP A 160 -19.25 2.80 13.22
CA ASP A 160 -20.29 3.64 13.81
C ASP A 160 -20.57 4.87 12.91
N GLN A 161 -21.58 4.75 12.05
CA GLN A 161 -21.94 5.72 10.99
C GLN A 161 -22.21 7.16 11.51
N ASN A 162 -22.56 7.33 12.79
CA ASN A 162 -22.87 8.65 13.37
C ASN A 162 -21.67 9.41 13.95
N LYS A 163 -20.48 8.80 14.01
CA LYS A 163 -19.23 9.42 14.51
C LYS A 163 -18.08 9.35 13.50
N GLN A 164 -18.39 9.14 12.23
CA GLN A 164 -17.40 9.07 11.17
C GLN A 164 -16.74 10.43 10.93
N ALA A 165 -15.40 10.46 10.99
CA ALA A 165 -14.62 11.56 10.43
C ALA A 165 -14.77 11.65 8.90
N PHE A 166 -15.07 10.52 8.24
CA PHE A 166 -15.30 10.38 6.81
C PHE A 166 -16.64 9.68 6.58
N LYS A 167 -17.67 10.44 6.17
CA LYS A 167 -19.03 9.94 5.98
C LYS A 167 -19.15 9.14 4.68
N GLU A 168 -18.61 9.70 3.61
CA GLU A 168 -18.77 9.18 2.25
C GLU A 168 -17.51 9.48 1.43
N VAL A 169 -17.31 8.70 0.36
CA VAL A 169 -16.30 9.00 -0.66
C VAL A 169 -16.83 10.08 -1.60
N ALA A 170 -15.97 11.01 -2.00
CA ALA A 170 -16.30 12.08 -2.92
C ALA A 170 -15.23 12.22 -4.01
N ILE A 171 -15.69 12.59 -5.20
CA ILE A 171 -14.85 13.05 -6.30
C ILE A 171 -15.26 14.50 -6.58
N ILE A 172 -14.28 15.40 -6.56
CA ILE A 172 -14.49 16.82 -6.83
C ILE A 172 -13.66 17.25 -8.04
N ARG A 173 -14.09 18.29 -8.75
CA ARG A 173 -13.28 18.90 -9.80
C ARG A 173 -12.08 19.61 -9.16
N HIS A 174 -10.88 19.29 -9.61
CA HIS A 174 -9.62 19.94 -9.18
C HIS A 174 -9.34 21.14 -10.13
N PRO A 175 -8.49 22.13 -9.80
CA PRO A 175 -8.46 23.44 -10.46
C PRO A 175 -8.32 23.47 -11.98
N ARG A 176 -7.81 22.39 -12.60
CA ARG A 176 -7.72 22.27 -14.05
C ARG A 176 -8.93 21.52 -14.61
N VAL A 177 -9.47 22.03 -15.71
CA VAL A 177 -10.56 21.35 -16.43
C VAL A 177 -10.10 19.96 -16.86
N GLY A 178 -10.89 18.94 -16.53
CA GLY A 178 -10.56 17.53 -16.77
C GLY A 178 -9.78 16.85 -15.64
N GLU A 179 -9.40 17.59 -14.60
CA GLU A 179 -8.74 17.05 -13.40
C GLU A 179 -9.77 16.82 -12.29
N TYR A 180 -9.68 15.68 -11.63
CA TYR A 180 -10.55 15.30 -10.53
C TYR A 180 -9.71 14.90 -9.33
N ALA A 181 -10.14 15.34 -8.15
CA ALA A 181 -9.55 14.95 -6.89
C ALA A 181 -10.45 13.94 -6.19
N PHE A 182 -9.83 12.90 -5.63
CA PHE A 182 -10.47 11.88 -4.83
C PHE A 182 -10.37 12.27 -3.35
N GLY A 183 -11.47 12.22 -2.63
CA GLY A 183 -11.52 12.64 -1.24
C GLY A 183 -12.68 12.02 -0.49
N PHE A 184 -12.94 12.57 0.68
CA PHE A 184 -13.97 12.10 1.60
C PHE A 184 -14.81 13.27 2.10
N ILE A 185 -16.13 13.11 2.08
CA ILE A 185 -17.05 14.05 2.72
C ILE A 185 -16.93 13.87 4.23
N THR A 186 -16.48 14.92 4.92
CA THR A 186 -16.34 14.90 6.39
C THR A 186 -17.56 15.50 7.08
N SER A 187 -18.12 16.55 6.50
CA SER A 187 -19.26 17.29 7.06
C SER A 187 -20.01 18.07 5.99
N ASN A 188 -21.28 18.40 6.27
CA ASN A 188 -22.04 19.36 5.48
C ASN A 188 -22.11 20.67 6.27
N VAL A 189 -21.97 21.79 5.59
CA VAL A 189 -21.93 23.14 6.15
C VAL A 189 -22.88 24.02 5.36
N ILE A 190 -23.70 24.80 6.04
CA ILE A 190 -24.55 25.80 5.41
C ILE A 190 -23.82 27.13 5.51
N LEU A 191 -23.43 27.69 4.36
CA LEU A 191 -22.84 29.02 4.29
C LEU A 191 -23.95 30.06 4.15
N GLN A 192 -24.22 30.79 5.22
CA GLN A 192 -25.15 31.91 5.19
C GLN A 192 -24.51 33.12 4.50
N ARG A 193 -25.07 33.53 3.37
CA ARG A 193 -24.77 34.79 2.70
C ARG A 193 -25.92 35.76 2.87
N TYR A 194 -25.63 37.05 2.68
CA TYR A 194 -26.62 38.11 2.69
C TYR A 194 -27.80 37.88 1.71
N ASN A 195 -27.57 37.13 0.62
CA ASN A 195 -28.55 36.83 -0.43
C ASN A 195 -29.09 35.38 -0.40
N GLY A 196 -28.84 34.60 0.65
CA GLY A 196 -29.36 33.24 0.77
C GLY A 196 -28.39 32.26 1.44
N GLU A 197 -28.87 31.03 1.63
CA GLU A 197 -28.09 29.93 2.20
C GLU A 197 -27.51 29.06 1.08
N GLU A 198 -26.23 28.72 1.17
CA GLU A 198 -25.56 27.81 0.24
C GLU A 198 -25.12 26.55 0.97
N GLU A 199 -25.63 25.40 0.56
CA GLU A 199 -25.21 24.11 1.10
C GLU A 199 -23.86 23.69 0.50
N LEU A 200 -22.87 23.55 1.36
CA LEU A 200 -21.52 23.14 1.03
C LEU A 200 -21.19 21.79 1.68
N CYS A 201 -20.52 20.93 0.93
CA CYS A 201 -19.86 19.75 1.46
C CYS A 201 -18.39 20.09 1.76
N CYS A 202 -17.95 19.74 2.97
CA CYS A 202 -16.55 19.73 3.35
C CYS A 202 -15.94 18.42 2.85
N VAL A 203 -15.08 18.53 1.84
CA VAL A 203 -14.38 17.42 1.21
C VAL A 203 -12.91 17.49 1.60
N TYR A 204 -12.44 16.46 2.30
CA TYR A 204 -11.04 16.27 2.61
C TYR A 204 -10.37 15.45 1.50
N VAL A 205 -9.34 16.02 0.89
CA VAL A 205 -8.55 15.39 -0.17
C VAL A 205 -7.19 15.00 0.43
N PRO A 206 -6.98 13.71 0.76
CA PRO A 206 -5.70 13.27 1.29
C PRO A 206 -4.61 13.27 0.21
N THR A 207 -3.38 13.47 0.66
CA THR A 207 -2.17 13.13 -0.10
C THR A 207 -1.84 11.63 0.09
N ASN A 208 -0.60 11.20 -0.16
CA ASN A 208 -0.12 9.84 0.09
C ASN A 208 -0.23 9.38 1.56
N HIS A 209 -0.42 10.30 2.49
CA HIS A 209 -0.64 9.98 3.90
C HIS A 209 -2.07 10.37 4.28
N ILE A 210 -2.88 9.41 4.73
CA ILE A 210 -4.33 9.60 4.92
C ILE A 210 -4.71 10.78 5.83
N TYR A 211 -3.82 11.21 6.72
CA TYR A 211 -4.02 12.34 7.66
C TYR A 211 -3.41 13.67 7.22
N ILE A 212 -2.78 13.71 6.06
CA ILE A 212 -2.22 14.93 5.48
C ILE A 212 -2.95 15.18 4.16
N GLY A 213 -3.53 16.35 4.00
CA GLY A 213 -4.31 16.69 2.84
C GLY A 213 -4.92 18.07 2.94
N ASP A 214 -5.62 18.43 1.87
CA ASP A 214 -6.31 19.71 1.76
C ASP A 214 -7.79 19.54 2.08
N VAL A 215 -8.40 20.62 2.56
CA VAL A 215 -9.85 20.68 2.83
C VAL A 215 -10.48 21.65 1.84
N PHE A 216 -11.45 21.15 1.08
CA PHE A 216 -12.21 21.94 0.13
C PHE A 216 -13.66 22.05 0.58
N LEU A 217 -14.21 23.26 0.50
CA LEU A 217 -15.66 23.49 0.61
C LEU A 217 -16.22 23.57 -0.80
N VAL A 218 -17.05 22.61 -1.17
CA VAL A 218 -17.59 22.46 -2.53
C VAL A 218 -19.11 22.46 -2.44
N ASN A 219 -19.79 23.09 -3.41
CA ASN A 219 -21.24 23.05 -3.46
C ASN A 219 -21.74 21.60 -3.50
N SER A 220 -22.76 21.26 -2.71
CA SER A 220 -23.29 19.90 -2.62
C SER A 220 -23.66 19.30 -3.99
N ASN A 221 -24.06 20.14 -4.96
CA ASN A 221 -24.44 19.72 -6.32
C ASN A 221 -23.24 19.44 -7.23
N ASP A 222 -22.05 19.94 -6.91
CA ASP A 222 -20.83 19.75 -7.68
C ASP A 222 -19.99 18.54 -7.20
N VAL A 223 -20.44 17.87 -6.12
CA VAL A 223 -19.78 16.69 -5.57
C VAL A 223 -20.26 15.43 -6.26
N ILE A 224 -19.33 14.70 -6.87
CA ILE A 224 -19.62 13.40 -7.50
C ILE A 224 -19.45 12.31 -6.44
N ARG A 225 -20.51 11.54 -6.17
CA ARG A 225 -20.51 10.47 -5.16
C ARG A 225 -20.35 9.10 -5.83
N PRO A 226 -19.15 8.49 -5.83
CA PRO A 226 -18.97 7.15 -6.36
C PRO A 226 -19.63 6.09 -5.45
N ASN A 227 -20.04 4.98 -6.03
CA ASN A 227 -20.49 3.79 -5.31
C ASN A 227 -19.27 3.03 -4.75
N LEU A 228 -18.62 3.65 -3.76
CA LEU A 228 -17.50 3.09 -3.03
C LEU A 228 -17.76 3.25 -1.54
N SER A 229 -17.43 2.21 -0.78
CA SER A 229 -17.36 2.32 0.68
C SER A 229 -16.17 3.19 1.09
N VAL A 230 -16.27 3.82 2.26
CA VAL A 230 -15.16 4.59 2.87
C VAL A 230 -13.90 3.71 2.99
N ARG A 231 -14.06 2.42 3.30
CA ARG A 231 -12.96 1.45 3.41
C ARG A 231 -12.22 1.28 2.07
N GLU A 232 -12.95 1.11 0.97
CA GLU A 232 -12.35 1.01 -0.37
C GLU A 232 -11.67 2.33 -0.74
N GLY A 233 -12.27 3.48 -0.40
CA GLY A 233 -11.62 4.77 -0.60
C GLY A 233 -10.30 4.91 0.16
N ILE A 234 -10.24 4.44 1.41
CA ILE A 234 -9.01 4.43 2.21
C ILE A 234 -7.95 3.55 1.55
N GLU A 235 -8.33 2.38 1.04
CA GLU A 235 -7.43 1.47 0.34
C GLU A 235 -6.85 2.11 -0.93
N ILE A 236 -7.67 2.83 -1.70
CA ILE A 236 -7.23 3.56 -2.90
C ILE A 236 -6.18 4.61 -2.52
N VAL A 237 -6.41 5.39 -1.46
CA VAL A 237 -5.47 6.44 -1.02
C VAL A 237 -4.15 5.83 -0.52
N VAL A 238 -4.22 4.81 0.34
CA VAL A 238 -3.03 4.16 0.93
C VAL A 238 -2.21 3.42 -0.13
N SER A 239 -2.86 2.86 -1.15
CA SER A 239 -2.20 2.22 -2.29
C SER A 239 -1.65 3.21 -3.31
N GLY A 240 -1.81 4.52 -3.12
CA GLY A 240 -1.40 5.54 -4.09
C GLY A 240 -2.18 5.45 -5.41
N GLY A 241 -3.43 4.98 -5.36
CA GLY A 241 -4.33 4.85 -6.51
C GLY A 241 -4.28 3.49 -7.21
N MET A 242 -3.42 2.56 -6.80
CA MET A 242 -3.31 1.24 -7.46
C MET A 242 -4.56 0.37 -7.30
N SER A 243 -5.30 0.54 -6.20
CA SER A 243 -6.54 -0.20 -5.95
C SER A 243 -7.79 0.43 -6.60
N ILE A 244 -7.65 1.45 -7.45
CA ILE A 244 -8.82 2.11 -8.07
C ILE A 244 -9.51 1.16 -9.07
N PRO A 245 -10.85 0.96 -8.99
CA PRO A 245 -11.56 0.11 -9.93
C PRO A 245 -11.56 0.71 -11.33
N GLN A 246 -11.64 -0.16 -12.35
CA GLN A 246 -11.66 0.26 -13.75
C GLN A 246 -12.91 1.08 -14.12
N ILE A 247 -14.01 0.90 -13.39
CA ILE A 247 -15.28 1.58 -13.61
C ILE A 247 -15.75 2.14 -12.27
N LEU A 248 -15.96 3.45 -12.22
CA LEU A 248 -16.59 4.14 -11.10
C LEU A 248 -18.04 4.46 -11.46
N THR A 249 -18.98 3.76 -10.85
CA THR A 249 -20.40 4.07 -10.98
C THR A 249 -20.77 5.13 -9.96
N THR A 250 -21.48 6.18 -10.36
CA THR A 250 -21.98 7.21 -9.44
C THR A 250 -23.31 6.79 -8.84
N LEU A 251 -23.52 7.07 -7.56
CA LEU A 251 -24.84 6.97 -6.95
C LEU A 251 -25.72 8.06 -7.60
N HIS A 252 -26.74 7.68 -8.35
CA HIS A 252 -27.74 8.65 -8.85
C HIS A 252 -28.46 9.23 -7.63
N GLN A 253 -28.34 10.55 -7.42
CA GLN A 253 -29.21 11.27 -6.50
C GLN A 253 -30.64 11.21 -7.04
N HIS A 254 -31.54 10.70 -6.21
CA HIS A 254 -32.97 10.72 -6.45
C HIS A 254 -33.61 11.87 -5.66
#